data_AF-A0A952LIK8-F1
#
_entry.id   AF-A0A952LIK8-F1
#
_cell.length_a   1.000
_cell.length_b   1.000
_cell.length_c   1.000
_cell.angle_alpha   90.00
_cell.angle_beta   90.00
_cell.angle_gamma   90.00
#
_symmetry.space_group_name_H-M   'P 1'
#
loop_
_entity.id
_entity.type
_entity.pdbx_description
1 polymer ?
#
loop_
_entity_poly.entity_id
_entity_poly.type
_entity_poly.pdbx_seq_one_letter_code
_entity_poly.pdbx_strand_id
1 'polypeptide(L)'
;FKNFATLLPIILKFKEGRFSITSGFIKYSEDIKPLINTEKLIILLSRNLTLEEVNRKITDLELIFEKTEKAQELSELADLNSQEREILALVDGKNKVSDIIAKIHFNRILKDENILNINDEEHIKKLYEDSELLVKRALYGFLASGIIRKSRNIKKPESIIERILSYLESKPIKESLKEI
;
A
#
# COMPACT_ATOMS: atom_id res chain seq x y z
N PHE A 1 25.97 -5.92 27.05
CA PHE A 1 24.99 -6.67 26.23
C PHE A 1 25.16 -6.25 24.77
N LYS A 2 25.61 -7.15 23.89
CA LYS A 2 25.73 -6.85 22.45
C LYS A 2 24.33 -6.78 21.86
N ASN A 3 23.95 -5.63 21.30
CA ASN A 3 22.63 -5.41 20.73
C ASN A 3 22.52 -6.18 19.40
N PHE A 4 22.09 -7.44 19.45
CA PHE A 4 21.99 -8.30 18.27
C PHE A 4 21.05 -7.74 17.18
N ALA A 5 20.16 -6.80 17.54
CA ALA A 5 19.27 -6.14 16.57
C ALA A 5 20.03 -5.31 15.53
N THR A 6 21.18 -4.71 15.87
CA THR A 6 21.98 -3.93 14.91
C THR A 6 22.74 -4.81 13.90
N LEU A 7 22.91 -6.10 14.22
CA LEU A 7 23.55 -7.08 13.34
C LEU A 7 22.55 -7.78 12.41
N LEU A 8 21.25 -7.67 12.67
CA LEU A 8 20.20 -8.33 11.89
C LEU A 8 20.23 -7.96 10.40
N PRO A 9 20.41 -6.69 9.98
CA PRO A 9 20.49 -6.35 8.56
C PRO A 9 21.73 -6.95 7.89
N ILE A 10 22.83 -7.06 8.62
CA ILE A 10 24.10 -7.64 8.15
C ILE A 10 23.94 -9.16 7.96
N ILE A 11 23.29 -9.83 8.91
CA ILE A 11 23.02 -11.28 8.86
C ILE A 11 22.02 -11.62 7.74
N LEU A 12 21.00 -10.79 7.51
CA LEU A 12 20.03 -10.98 6.44
C LEU A 12 20.64 -10.74 5.04
N LYS A 13 21.69 -9.92 4.94
CA LYS A 13 22.44 -9.70 3.69
C LYS A 13 23.19 -10.96 3.21
N PHE A 14 23.42 -11.93 4.08
CA PHE A 14 24.19 -13.16 3.79
C PHE A 14 23.38 -14.33 3.24
N LYS A 15 22.06 -14.20 3.03
CA LYS A 15 21.24 -15.32 2.49
C LYS A 15 20.66 -15.00 1.13
N GLU A 16 21.42 -15.33 0.09
CA GLU A 16 20.95 -15.60 -1.29
C GLU A 16 20.13 -16.89 -1.37
N GLY A 17 19.23 -17.12 -0.41
CA GLY A 17 18.27 -18.22 -0.44
C GLY A 17 16.91 -17.66 -0.86
N ARG A 18 16.37 -18.14 -1.98
CA ARG A 18 14.96 -17.90 -2.35
C ARG A 18 14.08 -18.53 -1.27
N PHE A 19 13.65 -17.75 -0.29
CA PHE A 19 12.57 -18.16 0.60
C PHE A 19 11.27 -18.15 -0.23
N SER A 20 10.80 -19.32 -0.66
CA SER A 20 9.42 -19.47 -1.09
C SER A 20 8.55 -19.26 0.15
N ILE A 21 7.91 -18.11 0.24
CA ILE A 21 6.98 -17.78 1.32
C ILE A 21 5.67 -18.56 1.04
N THR A 22 5.70 -19.88 1.26
CA THR A 22 4.48 -20.58 1.64
C THR A 22 4.15 -20.19 3.07
N SER A 23 2.87 -20.16 3.40
CA SER A 23 2.29 -19.68 4.65
C SER A 23 2.76 -20.48 5.87
N GLY A 24 3.98 -20.23 6.32
CA GLY A 24 4.59 -20.77 7.52
C GLY A 24 5.02 -19.62 8.42
N PHE A 25 4.10 -18.70 8.75
CA PHE A 25 4.33 -17.82 9.90
C PHE A 25 4.35 -18.72 11.13
N ILE A 26 5.48 -18.76 11.83
CA ILE A 26 5.61 -19.42 13.13
C ILE A 26 4.56 -18.77 14.04
N LYS A 27 3.44 -19.46 14.25
CA LYS A 27 2.49 -19.08 15.29
C LYS A 27 3.08 -19.57 16.60
N TYR A 28 3.56 -18.63 17.41
CA TYR A 28 3.89 -18.90 18.80
C TYR A 28 2.62 -19.42 19.50
N SER A 29 2.77 -20.37 20.43
CA SER A 29 1.64 -20.72 21.31
C SER A 29 1.22 -19.47 22.08
N GLU A 30 -0.05 -19.38 22.48
CA GLU A 30 -0.58 -18.22 23.21
C GLU A 30 0.21 -17.92 24.50
N ASP A 31 0.91 -18.94 25.03
CA ASP A 31 1.76 -18.86 26.22
C ASP A 31 3.09 -18.12 25.99
N ILE A 32 3.54 -18.01 24.73
CA ILE A 32 4.81 -17.36 24.38
C ILE A 32 4.51 -15.97 23.86
N LYS A 33 4.71 -14.96 24.71
CA LYS A 33 4.65 -13.55 24.31
C LYS A 33 5.87 -13.21 23.45
N PRO A 34 5.70 -12.86 22.16
CA PRO A 34 6.83 -12.45 21.34
C PRO A 34 7.44 -11.16 21.91
N LEU A 35 8.77 -11.09 21.92
CA LEU A 35 9.50 -9.92 22.45
C LEU A 35 9.24 -8.65 21.62
N ILE A 36 8.87 -8.81 20.34
CA ILE A 36 8.55 -7.73 19.41
C ILE A 36 7.24 -8.07 18.70
N ASN A 37 6.29 -7.14 18.71
CA ASN A 37 5.03 -7.27 17.99
C ASN A 37 5.27 -7.43 16.49
N THR A 38 4.55 -8.36 15.87
CA THR A 38 4.68 -8.68 14.44
C THR A 38 4.34 -7.45 13.59
N GLU A 39 3.33 -6.69 13.99
CA GLU A 39 2.85 -5.48 13.32
C GLU A 39 3.96 -4.41 13.27
N LYS A 40 4.66 -4.24 14.40
CA LYS A 40 5.79 -3.32 14.50
C LYS A 40 6.94 -3.74 13.57
N LEU A 41 7.25 -5.03 13.50
CA LEU A 41 8.25 -5.55 12.57
C LEU A 41 7.85 -5.31 11.12
N ILE A 42 6.60 -5.59 10.76
CA ILE A 42 6.10 -5.40 9.38
C ILE A 42 6.23 -3.93 8.96
N ILE A 43 5.83 -2.98 9.82
CA ILE A 43 5.94 -1.55 9.52
C ILE A 43 7.40 -1.10 9.44
N LEU A 44 8.27 -1.57 10.34
CA LEU A 44 9.69 -1.26 10.28
C LEU A 44 10.34 -1.77 8.98
N LEU A 45 9.98 -2.96 8.54
CA LEU A 45 10.47 -3.54 7.30
C LEU A 45 9.92 -2.81 6.07
N SER A 46 8.65 -2.37 6.11
CA SER A 46 8.03 -1.70 4.96
C SER A 46 8.68 -0.37 4.61
N ARG A 47 9.28 0.32 5.59
CA ARG A 47 10.04 1.57 5.40
C ARG A 47 11.24 1.41 4.46
N ASN A 48 11.80 0.21 4.37
CA ASN A 48 13.01 -0.08 3.58
C ASN A 48 12.72 -0.66 2.19
N LEU A 49 11.44 -0.87 1.83
CA LEU A 49 11.09 -1.48 0.55
C LEU A 49 11.47 -0.62 -0.64
N THR A 50 11.96 -1.23 -1.70
CA THR A 50 12.27 -0.53 -2.96
C THR A 50 10.99 -0.19 -3.73
N LEU A 51 11.08 0.74 -4.68
CA LEU A 51 9.95 1.11 -5.54
C LEU A 51 9.37 -0.10 -6.29
N GLU A 52 10.25 -0.98 -6.80
CA GLU A 52 9.83 -2.22 -7.47
C GLU A 52 9.03 -3.15 -6.56
N GLU A 53 9.52 -3.39 -5.33
CA GLU A 53 8.85 -4.27 -4.37
C GLU A 53 7.46 -3.75 -4.00
N VAL A 54 7.33 -2.43 -3.83
CA VAL A 54 6.03 -1.87 -3.49
C VAL A 54 5.08 -1.87 -4.68
N ASN A 55 5.58 -1.58 -5.88
CA ASN A 55 4.79 -1.62 -7.12
C ASN A 55 4.22 -3.01 -7.41
N ARG A 56 4.87 -4.10 -6.96
CA ARG A 56 4.31 -5.46 -7.07
C ARG A 56 3.01 -5.66 -6.27
N LYS A 57 2.76 -4.86 -5.24
CA LYS A 57 1.59 -5.01 -4.35
C LYS A 57 0.59 -3.88 -4.47
N ILE A 58 1.09 -2.67 -4.68
CA ILE A 58 0.32 -1.46 -5.00
C ILE A 58 0.61 -1.15 -6.46
N THR A 59 0.00 -1.96 -7.31
CA THR A 59 0.18 -1.93 -8.77
C THR A 59 -0.52 -0.75 -9.42
N ASP A 60 -1.62 -0.30 -8.83
CA ASP A 60 -2.51 0.69 -9.42
C ASP A 60 -2.78 1.83 -8.42
N LEU A 61 -2.71 3.05 -8.94
CA LEU A 61 -2.98 4.27 -8.18
C LEU A 61 -4.49 4.47 -7.95
N GLU A 62 -5.35 3.78 -8.71
CA GLU A 62 -6.80 3.81 -8.54
C GLU A 62 -7.30 2.92 -7.39
N LEU A 63 -6.41 2.17 -6.73
CA LEU A 63 -6.78 1.35 -5.59
C LEU A 63 -7.35 2.23 -4.47
N ILE A 64 -8.38 1.70 -3.82
CA ILE A 64 -9.01 2.32 -2.66
C ILE A 64 -8.84 1.36 -1.48
N PHE A 65 -8.44 1.91 -0.34
CA PHE A 65 -8.27 1.16 0.90
C PHE A 65 -9.23 1.66 1.96
N GLU A 66 -9.66 0.75 2.82
CA GLU A 66 -10.47 1.05 3.99
C GLU A 66 -9.82 0.48 5.26
N LYS A 67 -10.06 1.13 6.38
CA LYS A 67 -9.59 0.67 7.69
C LYS A 67 -10.33 -0.59 8.10
N THR A 68 -9.62 -1.52 8.72
CA THR A 68 -10.24 -2.70 9.33
C THR A 68 -10.82 -2.36 10.71
N GLU A 69 -11.70 -3.21 11.23
CA GLU A 69 -12.29 -3.06 12.57
C GLU A 69 -11.21 -2.99 13.67
N LYS A 70 -10.08 -3.68 13.45
CA LYS A 70 -8.93 -3.72 14.37
C LYS A 70 -7.86 -2.67 14.07
N ALA A 71 -8.12 -1.73 13.16
CA ALA A 71 -7.12 -0.78 12.70
C ALA A 71 -6.53 0.05 13.85
N GLN A 72 -7.35 0.45 14.81
CA GLN A 72 -6.92 1.24 15.97
C GLN A 72 -5.93 0.44 16.84
N GLU A 73 -6.32 -0.75 17.29
CA GLU A 73 -5.50 -1.65 18.12
C GLU A 73 -4.17 -1.99 17.44
N LEU A 74 -4.22 -2.37 16.15
CA LEU A 74 -3.03 -2.72 15.38
C LEU A 74 -2.11 -1.52 15.14
N SER A 75 -2.65 -0.31 14.99
CA SER A 75 -1.86 0.91 14.82
C SER A 75 -1.09 1.29 16.09
N GLU A 76 -1.66 1.04 17.26
CA GLU A 76 -1.00 1.26 18.55
C GLU A 76 0.15 0.26 18.77
N LEU A 77 -0.08 -1.01 18.43
CA LEU A 77 0.95 -2.05 18.48
C LEU A 77 2.11 -1.82 17.51
N ALA A 78 1.82 -1.17 16.38
CA ALA A 78 2.76 -0.95 15.28
C ALA A 78 3.75 0.21 15.49
N ASP A 79 3.50 1.12 16.45
CA ASP A 79 4.36 2.28 16.73
C ASP A 79 4.62 3.16 15.47
N LEU A 80 3.52 3.67 14.90
CA LEU A 80 3.53 4.48 13.68
C LEU A 80 4.18 5.85 13.90
N ASN A 81 4.99 6.29 12.93
CA ASN A 81 5.58 7.63 12.90
C ASN A 81 4.54 8.71 12.53
N SER A 82 4.91 9.99 12.62
CA SER A 82 3.99 11.11 12.33
C SER A 82 3.43 11.09 10.90
N GLN A 83 4.27 10.78 9.91
CA GLN A 83 3.88 10.72 8.50
C GLN A 83 2.96 9.53 8.20
N GLU A 84 3.24 8.38 8.79
CA GLU A 84 2.42 7.16 8.69
C GLU A 84 1.04 7.38 9.29
N ARG A 85 0.95 8.09 10.43
CA ARG A 85 -0.34 8.47 11.03
C ARG A 85 -1.12 9.41 10.13
N GLU A 86 -0.44 10.39 9.51
CA GLU A 86 -1.04 11.30 8.54
C GLU A 86 -1.61 10.53 7.33
N ILE A 87 -0.85 9.56 6.79
CA ILE A 87 -1.30 8.71 5.68
C ILE A 87 -2.48 7.82 6.11
N LEU A 88 -2.40 7.20 7.28
CA LEU A 88 -3.49 6.36 7.80
C LEU A 88 -4.76 7.18 8.05
N ALA A 89 -4.65 8.45 8.42
CA ALA A 89 -5.80 9.35 8.57
C ALA A 89 -6.53 9.57 7.23
N LEU A 90 -5.80 9.59 6.11
CA LEU A 90 -6.35 9.75 4.77
C LEU A 90 -7.00 8.48 4.19
N VAL A 91 -6.81 7.32 4.84
CA VAL A 91 -7.47 6.06 4.43
C VAL A 91 -8.89 6.01 5.01
N ASP A 92 -9.87 6.29 4.17
CA ASP A 92 -11.29 6.43 4.53
C ASP A 92 -12.24 5.53 3.70
N GLY A 93 -11.72 4.71 2.79
CA GLY A 93 -12.53 3.91 1.87
C GLY A 93 -13.04 4.67 0.65
N LYS A 94 -12.62 5.92 0.44
CA LYS A 94 -13.01 6.76 -0.71
C LYS A 94 -11.81 7.29 -1.48
N ASN A 95 -10.78 7.77 -0.79
CA ASN A 95 -9.58 8.31 -1.42
C ASN A 95 -8.85 7.22 -2.21
N LYS A 96 -8.50 7.51 -3.46
CA LYS A 96 -7.60 6.68 -4.25
C LYS A 96 -6.17 6.84 -3.73
N VAL A 97 -5.29 5.88 -4.04
CA VAL A 97 -3.86 6.00 -3.73
C VAL A 97 -3.26 7.27 -4.36
N SER A 98 -3.66 7.62 -5.59
CA SER A 98 -3.27 8.89 -6.24
C SER A 98 -3.58 10.12 -5.39
N ASP A 99 -4.77 10.16 -4.78
CA ASP A 99 -5.26 11.30 -4.02
C ASP A 99 -4.49 11.44 -2.71
N ILE A 100 -4.17 10.31 -2.08
CA ILE A 100 -3.35 10.28 -0.86
C ILE A 100 -1.94 10.79 -1.17
N ILE A 101 -1.33 10.34 -2.28
CA ILE A 101 -0.01 10.82 -2.72
C ILE A 101 -0.03 12.33 -2.95
N ALA A 102 -1.01 12.84 -3.69
CA ALA A 102 -1.12 14.26 -4.00
C ALA A 102 -1.25 15.12 -2.73
N LYS A 103 -2.10 14.70 -1.78
CA LYS A 103 -2.28 15.41 -0.49
C LYS A 103 -1.00 15.44 0.33
N ILE A 104 -0.31 14.30 0.45
CA ILE A 104 0.95 14.21 1.21
C ILE A 104 2.06 15.03 0.52
N HIS A 105 2.16 14.96 -0.80
CA HIS A 105 3.12 15.74 -1.56
C HIS A 105 2.89 17.24 -1.37
N PHE A 106 1.65 17.70 -1.48
CA PHE A 106 1.29 19.10 -1.24
C PHE A 106 1.63 19.56 0.19
N ASN A 107 1.33 18.73 1.20
CA ASN A 107 1.69 19.02 2.59
C ASN A 107 3.21 19.10 2.80
N ARG A 108 4.00 18.31 2.06
CA ARG A 108 5.47 18.41 2.10
C ARG A 108 5.95 19.70 1.45
N ILE A 109 5.37 20.10 0.33
CA ILE A 109 5.68 21.38 -0.32
C ILE A 109 5.39 22.54 0.62
N LEU A 110 4.22 22.56 1.26
CA LEU A 110 3.84 23.63 2.18
C LEU A 110 4.78 23.75 3.40
N LYS A 111 5.32 22.62 3.88
CA LYS A 111 6.27 22.60 5.00
C LYS A 111 7.68 23.00 4.60
N ASP A 112 7.99 22.98 3.30
CA ASP A 112 9.32 23.31 2.80
C ASP A 112 9.36 24.78 2.37
N GLU A 113 9.79 25.64 3.28
CA GLU A 113 9.91 27.08 3.07
C GLU A 113 10.85 27.43 1.90
N ASN A 114 11.71 26.50 1.48
CA ASN A 114 12.72 26.72 0.44
C ASN A 114 12.22 26.47 -1.00
N ILE A 115 11.10 25.76 -1.19
CA ILE A 115 10.62 25.39 -2.54
C ILE A 115 10.01 26.60 -3.27
N LEU A 116 9.49 27.59 -2.53
CA LEU A 116 8.90 28.80 -3.11
C LEU A 116 9.91 29.68 -3.87
N ASN A 117 11.21 29.41 -3.75
CA ASN A 117 12.29 30.14 -4.43
C ASN A 117 12.86 29.43 -5.67
N ILE A 118 12.38 28.24 -6.02
CA ILE A 118 13.06 27.38 -6.99
C ILE A 118 12.12 27.03 -8.16
N ASN A 119 12.43 27.59 -9.33
CA ASN A 119 11.88 27.18 -10.65
C ASN A 119 12.51 25.87 -11.17
N ASP A 120 12.92 24.95 -10.30
CA ASP A 120 13.49 23.66 -10.72
C ASP A 120 12.40 22.59 -10.79
N GLU A 121 11.82 22.44 -11.98
CA GLU A 121 10.88 21.35 -12.30
C GLU A 121 11.43 19.96 -11.91
N GLU A 122 12.74 19.77 -12.03
CA GLU A 122 13.42 18.52 -11.67
C GLU A 122 13.35 18.22 -10.16
N HIS A 123 13.48 19.25 -9.32
CA HIS A 123 13.39 19.08 -7.88
C HIS A 123 11.96 18.73 -7.45
N ILE A 124 10.96 19.40 -8.03
CA ILE A 124 9.54 19.11 -7.76
C ILE A 124 9.20 17.68 -8.16
N LYS A 125 9.69 17.24 -9.34
CA LYS A 125 9.49 15.87 -9.81
C LYS A 125 10.11 14.84 -8.87
N LYS A 126 11.34 15.06 -8.43
CA LYS A 126 12.02 14.17 -7.48
C LYS A 126 11.28 14.11 -6.13
N LEU A 127 10.81 15.26 -5.64
CA LEU A 127 10.02 15.32 -4.41
C LEU A 127 8.68 14.56 -4.54
N TYR A 128 8.07 14.60 -5.71
CA TYR A 128 6.87 13.81 -6.00
C TYR A 128 7.18 12.31 -5.95
N GLU A 129 8.24 11.84 -6.62
CA GLU A 129 8.68 10.44 -6.61
C GLU A 129 8.95 9.94 -5.19
N ASP A 130 9.61 10.76 -4.36
CA ASP A 130 9.85 10.45 -2.95
C ASP A 130 8.55 10.36 -2.14
N SER A 131 7.58 11.21 -2.45
CA SER A 131 6.27 11.22 -1.78
C SER A 131 5.44 10.01 -2.17
N GLU A 132 5.47 9.63 -3.46
CA GLU A 132 4.85 8.42 -3.96
C GLU A 132 5.43 7.18 -3.27
N LEU A 133 6.76 7.05 -3.24
CA LEU A 133 7.44 5.92 -2.60
C LEU A 133 7.10 5.82 -1.11
N LEU A 134 7.09 6.95 -0.40
CA LEU A 134 6.77 7.03 1.02
C LEU A 134 5.33 6.54 1.29
N VAL A 135 4.35 7.05 0.54
CA VAL A 135 2.94 6.64 0.69
C VAL A 135 2.77 5.17 0.36
N LYS A 136 3.37 4.72 -0.74
CA LYS A 136 3.33 3.33 -1.16
C LYS A 136 3.90 2.39 -0.08
N ARG A 137 5.05 2.71 0.52
CA ARG A 137 5.65 1.93 1.62
C ARG A 137 4.74 1.84 2.84
N ALA A 138 4.14 2.97 3.23
CA ALA A 138 3.22 3.01 4.37
C ALA A 138 1.97 2.16 4.11
N LEU A 139 1.32 2.35 2.97
CA LEU A 139 0.13 1.58 2.57
C LEU A 139 0.44 0.07 2.45
N TYR A 140 1.61 -0.31 1.95
CA TYR A 140 2.04 -1.71 1.92
C TYR A 140 2.13 -2.26 3.35
N GLY A 141 2.81 -1.53 4.23
CA GLY A 141 2.98 -1.91 5.62
C GLY A 141 1.64 -2.11 6.31
N PHE A 142 0.72 -1.15 6.15
CA PHE A 142 -0.63 -1.23 6.71
C PHE A 142 -1.44 -2.41 6.16
N LEU A 143 -1.29 -2.72 4.87
CA LEU A 143 -1.97 -3.84 4.24
C LEU A 143 -1.42 -5.17 4.75
N ALA A 144 -0.09 -5.27 4.90
CA ALA A 144 0.59 -6.48 5.38
C ALA A 144 0.35 -6.72 6.88
N SER A 145 0.23 -5.66 7.69
CA SER A 145 -0.09 -5.76 9.11
C SER A 145 -1.59 -5.91 9.39
N GLY A 146 -2.46 -5.80 8.36
CA GLY A 146 -3.91 -5.94 8.50
C GLY A 146 -4.62 -4.71 9.07
N ILE A 147 -3.93 -3.57 9.19
CA ILE A 147 -4.52 -2.28 9.58
C ILE A 147 -5.53 -1.80 8.52
N ILE A 148 -5.22 -2.02 7.24
CA ILE A 148 -6.09 -1.66 6.13
C ILE A 148 -6.39 -2.88 5.26
N ARG A 149 -7.49 -2.82 4.52
CA ARG A 149 -7.84 -3.78 3.48
C ARG A 149 -8.25 -3.06 2.20
N LYS A 150 -8.13 -3.74 1.06
CA LYS A 150 -8.66 -3.22 -0.21
C LYS A 150 -10.17 -3.07 -0.08
N SER A 151 -10.69 -1.88 -0.40
CA SER A 151 -12.12 -1.68 -0.51
C SER A 151 -12.64 -2.59 -1.61
N ARG A 152 -13.62 -3.43 -1.28
CA ARG A 152 -14.31 -4.20 -2.31
C ARG A 152 -15.26 -3.23 -2.98
N ASN A 153 -14.91 -2.79 -4.18
CA ASN A 153 -15.94 -2.30 -5.08
C ASN A 153 -16.91 -3.46 -5.27
N ILE A 154 -18.09 -3.40 -4.64
CA ILE A 154 -19.18 -4.33 -4.91
C ILE A 154 -19.66 -3.98 -6.32
N LYS A 155 -18.90 -4.38 -7.34
CA LYS A 155 -19.54 -4.67 -8.61
C LYS A 155 -20.48 -5.81 -8.29
N LYS A 156 -21.80 -5.53 -8.31
CA LYS A 156 -22.80 -6.60 -8.29
C LYS A 156 -22.30 -7.68 -9.26
N PRO A 157 -22.29 -8.97 -8.89
CA PRO A 157 -21.95 -9.99 -9.86
C PRO A 157 -22.88 -9.80 -11.05
N GLU A 158 -22.34 -9.37 -12.18
CA GLU A 158 -23.15 -9.19 -13.39
C GLU A 158 -23.83 -10.53 -13.65
N SER A 159 -25.16 -10.51 -13.68
CA SER A 159 -25.89 -11.73 -13.99
C SER A 159 -25.48 -12.17 -15.40
N ILE A 160 -25.56 -13.48 -15.68
CA ILE A 160 -25.28 -14.01 -17.02
C ILE A 160 -26.09 -13.24 -18.08
N ILE A 161 -27.30 -12.81 -17.75
CA ILE A 161 -28.19 -12.02 -18.60
C ILE A 161 -27.61 -10.63 -18.88
N GLU A 162 -27.09 -9.94 -17.87
CA GLU A 162 -26.49 -8.60 -18.03
C GLU A 162 -25.25 -8.64 -18.93
N ARG A 163 -24.44 -9.69 -18.82
CA ARG A 163 -23.30 -9.92 -19.73
C ARG A 163 -23.73 -10.18 -21.17
N ILE A 164 -24.77 -10.99 -21.36
CA ILE A 164 -25.31 -11.27 -22.70
C ILE A 164 -25.87 -9.99 -23.32
N LEU A 165 -26.62 -9.20 -22.55
CA LEU A 165 -27.20 -7.94 -23.02
C LEU A 165 -26.11 -6.93 -23.39
N SER A 166 -25.10 -6.74 -22.54
CA SER A 166 -23.96 -5.86 -22.84
C SER A 166 -23.21 -6.31 -24.11
N TYR A 167 -23.04 -7.62 -24.29
CA TYR A 167 -22.42 -8.18 -25.50
C TYR A 167 -23.26 -7.89 -26.76
N LEU A 168 -24.59 -8.04 -26.69
CA LEU A 168 -25.49 -7.76 -27.80
C LEU A 168 -25.54 -6.26 -28.14
N GLU A 169 -25.55 -5.39 -27.13
CA GLU A 169 -25.51 -3.93 -27.31
C GLU A 169 -24.18 -3.46 -27.92
N SER A 170 -23.08 -4.15 -27.62
CA SER A 170 -21.76 -3.85 -28.19
C SER A 170 -21.57 -4.31 -29.63
N LYS A 171 -22.44 -5.18 -30.15
CA LYS A 171 -22.40 -5.58 -31.56
C LYS A 171 -23.09 -4.53 -32.44
N PRO A 172 -22.41 -3.97 -33.45
CA PRO A 172 -23.07 -3.11 -34.42
C PRO A 172 -24.06 -3.95 -35.23
N ILE A 173 -25.36 -3.64 -35.10
CA ILE A 173 -26.49 -4.25 -35.82
C ILE A 173 -26.26 -4.29 -37.36
N LYS A 174 -25.34 -3.46 -37.88
CA LYS A 174 -24.95 -3.42 -39.29
C LYS A 174 -24.26 -4.69 -39.81
N GLU A 175 -23.66 -5.53 -38.96
CA GLU A 175 -23.06 -6.79 -39.42
C GLU A 175 -24.11 -7.90 -39.59
N SER A 176 -25.20 -7.87 -38.81
CA SER A 176 -26.25 -8.89 -38.85
C SER A 176 -27.21 -8.77 -40.03
N LEU A 177 -27.26 -7.61 -40.69
CA LEU A 177 -28.12 -7.36 -41.86
C LEU A 177 -27.41 -7.62 -43.20
N LYS A 178 -26.14 -8.05 -43.19
CA LYS A 178 -25.40 -8.45 -44.41
C LYS A 178 -25.42 -9.96 -44.64
N GLU A 179 -25.94 -10.75 -43.71
CA GLU A 179 -26.02 -12.22 -43.80
C GLU A 179 -27.45 -12.75 -43.97
N ILE A 180 -28.41 -11.89 -44.31
CA ILE A 180 -29.77 -12.27 -44.76
C ILE A 180 -29.97 -11.72 -46.17
#